data_AF-A0A1Q8L9F0-F1
#
_entry.id   AF-A0A1Q8L9F0-F1
#
_cell.length_a   1.000
_cell.length_b   1.000
_cell.length_c   1.000
_cell.angle_alpha   90.00
_cell.angle_beta   90.00
_cell.angle_gamma   90.00
#
_symmetry.space_group_name_H-M   'P 1'
#
loop_
_entity.id
_entity.type
_entity.pdbx_description
1 polymer ?
#
loop_
_entity_poly.entity_id
_entity_poly.type
_entity_poly.pdbx_seq_one_letter_code
_entity_poly.pdbx_strand_id
1 'polypeptide(L)'
;MSTDPAATGPRRTDRPLDEAGVVTAVRRAAERGATVRPTGAGGRAPGPLVRTEDVLLDVSALTGVVEIGEDTVRVRAGETVADLCVALAAAGRALATVPDAPRATIGGATGLGMYGGAHAEGSLSDQVRAVRLVDGRGIVRDVTGPDLDAARCGLGALGIATAVELRTVPLTRLQVHERAVGIDEVLGEDLLVEHAWTECDIAIGPSAHAGSTVLRWAEPEPEATGPVERAGWGQAVSRLASSWWSSGVGLRSGWPPPQRWAPGTAGPPHEVLPDPQPWDPDLSEWAVPRAALGTVLRELGAAVAARGRELRPVRVRTGRAETGLLHPASGRDTAYLRLRTRGPAEEPVRRLAGAVCEDADGRPCWTTRHAWGPDELAVAYPGWEAFRAVRDRFDPDRRFTDPHLAAVLGR
;
A
#
# COMPACT_ATOMS: atom_id res chain seq x y z
N MET A 1 -10.14 -14.37 10.85
CA MET A 1 -11.22 -15.21 10.27
C MET A 1 -12.16 -14.29 9.52
N SER A 2 -12.68 -14.72 8.38
CA SER A 2 -13.68 -13.98 7.60
C SER A 2 -14.94 -13.74 8.42
N THR A 3 -15.59 -12.59 8.26
CA THR A 3 -16.96 -12.35 8.73
C THR A 3 -18.02 -12.80 7.72
N ASP A 4 -17.59 -13.34 6.57
CA ASP A 4 -18.46 -14.07 5.65
C ASP A 4 -18.60 -15.52 6.14
N PRO A 5 -19.78 -15.93 6.66
CA PRO A 5 -20.01 -17.27 7.17
C PRO A 5 -19.98 -18.37 6.08
N ALA A 6 -19.90 -18.01 4.78
CA ALA A 6 -19.81 -18.96 3.67
C ALA A 6 -18.38 -19.20 3.15
N ALA A 7 -17.39 -18.41 3.58
CA ALA A 7 -16.02 -18.55 3.10
C ALA A 7 -15.33 -19.77 3.74
N THR A 8 -15.43 -20.93 3.09
CA THR A 8 -14.58 -22.07 3.41
C THR A 8 -13.14 -21.69 3.10
N GLY A 9 -12.23 -21.76 4.09
CA GLY A 9 -10.82 -21.42 3.89
C GLY A 9 -10.15 -22.28 2.81
N PRO A 10 -8.89 -22.00 2.46
CA PRO A 10 -8.21 -22.76 1.41
C PRO A 10 -8.18 -24.24 1.78
N ARG A 11 -8.46 -25.13 0.82
CA ARG A 11 -8.28 -26.59 0.97
C ARG A 11 -6.85 -26.93 1.40
N ARG A 12 -5.89 -26.12 0.99
CA ARG A 12 -4.47 -26.32 1.30
C ARG A 12 -3.71 -25.01 1.41
N THR A 13 -2.80 -24.95 2.38
CA THR A 13 -1.75 -23.93 2.44
C THR A 13 -0.39 -24.59 2.22
N ASP A 14 0.34 -24.12 1.23
CA ASP A 14 1.73 -24.54 0.97
C ASP A 14 2.69 -23.42 1.35
N ARG A 15 3.76 -23.75 2.08
CA ARG A 15 4.81 -22.79 2.46
C ARG A 15 6.17 -23.29 1.97
N PRO A 16 6.50 -23.12 0.68
CA PRO A 16 7.76 -23.59 0.13
C PRO A 16 8.94 -22.83 0.74
N LEU A 17 10.06 -23.53 0.93
CA LEU A 17 11.28 -22.97 1.52
C LEU A 17 12.23 -22.39 0.46
N ASP A 18 12.02 -22.72 -0.81
CA ASP A 18 12.83 -22.30 -1.95
C ASP A 18 12.00 -22.22 -3.25
N GLU A 19 12.64 -21.75 -4.33
CA GLU A 19 12.03 -21.63 -5.66
C GLU A 19 11.61 -22.99 -6.26
N ALA A 20 12.36 -24.06 -5.99
CA ALA A 20 12.02 -25.40 -6.46
C ALA A 20 10.71 -25.91 -5.81
N GLY A 21 10.50 -25.59 -4.54
CA GLY A 21 9.26 -25.84 -3.81
C GLY A 21 8.08 -25.06 -4.40
N VAL A 22 8.29 -23.80 -4.82
CA VAL A 22 7.26 -23.01 -5.52
C VAL A 22 6.90 -23.65 -6.84
N VAL A 23 7.89 -24.03 -7.67
CA VAL A 23 7.68 -24.73 -8.95
C VAL A 23 6.88 -26.02 -8.73
N THR A 24 7.25 -26.81 -7.73
CA THR A 24 6.56 -28.06 -7.38
C THR A 24 5.11 -27.81 -6.97
N ALA A 25 4.85 -26.79 -6.15
CA ALA A 25 3.51 -26.43 -5.72
C ALA A 25 2.63 -25.99 -6.90
N VAL A 26 3.15 -25.15 -7.80
CA VAL A 26 2.42 -24.68 -8.98
C VAL A 26 2.12 -25.82 -9.95
N ARG A 27 3.10 -26.69 -10.25
CA ARG A 27 2.87 -27.85 -11.14
C ARG A 27 1.84 -28.82 -10.57
N ARG A 28 1.88 -29.08 -9.27
CA ARG A 28 0.88 -29.93 -8.61
C ARG A 28 -0.52 -29.30 -8.66
N ALA A 29 -0.63 -27.98 -8.50
CA ALA A 29 -1.91 -27.29 -8.67
C ALA A 29 -2.39 -27.41 -10.13
N ALA A 30 -1.48 -27.28 -11.09
CA ALA A 30 -1.76 -27.45 -12.51
C ALA A 30 -2.31 -28.84 -12.86
N GLU A 31 -1.68 -29.90 -12.37
CA GLU A 31 -2.13 -31.30 -12.54
C GLU A 31 -3.55 -31.54 -12.01
N ARG A 32 -3.97 -30.75 -11.02
CA ARG A 32 -5.27 -30.87 -10.35
C ARG A 32 -6.31 -29.88 -10.86
N GLY A 33 -5.97 -29.01 -11.81
CA GLY A 33 -6.83 -27.91 -12.24
C GLY A 33 -7.20 -26.95 -11.12
N ALA A 34 -6.35 -26.83 -10.08
CA ALA A 34 -6.61 -26.01 -8.90
C ALA A 34 -6.06 -24.59 -9.09
N THR A 35 -6.76 -23.61 -8.51
CA THR A 35 -6.27 -22.22 -8.46
C THR A 35 -5.29 -22.01 -7.31
N VAL A 36 -4.39 -21.03 -7.46
CA VAL A 36 -3.34 -20.69 -6.49
C VAL A 36 -3.39 -19.19 -6.22
N ARG A 37 -3.39 -18.78 -4.95
CA ARG A 37 -3.15 -17.37 -4.58
C ARG A 37 -1.89 -17.25 -3.72
N PRO A 38 -0.96 -16.35 -4.07
CA PRO A 38 0.17 -16.04 -3.21
C PRO A 38 -0.30 -15.27 -1.97
N THR A 39 0.29 -15.58 -0.81
CA THR A 39 0.21 -14.77 0.40
C THR A 39 1.60 -14.56 1.00
N GLY A 40 1.79 -13.45 1.71
CA GLY A 40 2.98 -13.21 2.53
C GLY A 40 2.76 -13.66 3.97
N ALA A 41 3.50 -13.02 4.90
CA ALA A 41 3.54 -13.29 6.35
C ALA A 41 2.22 -12.96 7.10
N GLY A 42 1.11 -13.56 6.68
CA GLY A 42 -0.21 -13.42 7.31
C GLY A 42 -0.90 -12.07 7.07
N GLY A 43 -0.42 -11.28 6.10
CA GLY A 43 -0.99 -9.98 5.73
C GLY A 43 -2.44 -10.11 5.27
N ARG A 44 -3.33 -9.31 5.88
CA ARG A 44 -4.75 -9.24 5.50
C ARG A 44 -4.99 -7.94 4.73
N ALA A 45 -5.29 -8.05 3.44
CA ALA A 45 -5.91 -6.94 2.71
C ALA A 45 -7.39 -6.87 3.12
N PRO A 46 -7.93 -5.69 3.51
CA PRO A 46 -9.37 -5.51 3.70
C PRO A 46 -10.20 -5.83 2.45
N GLY A 47 -9.61 -5.64 1.27
CA GLY A 47 -10.20 -5.93 -0.03
C GLY A 47 -10.43 -7.42 -0.32
N PRO A 48 -10.89 -7.73 -1.55
CA PRO A 48 -11.25 -9.09 -1.96
C PRO A 48 -10.07 -9.96 -2.43
N LEU A 49 -8.87 -9.38 -2.59
CA LEU A 49 -7.68 -10.10 -3.05
C LEU A 49 -7.19 -11.15 -2.05
N VAL A 50 -6.45 -12.15 -2.56
CA VAL A 50 -5.76 -13.18 -1.77
C VAL A 50 -6.75 -14.13 -1.07
N ARG A 51 -7.94 -14.31 -1.65
CA ARG A 51 -8.95 -15.26 -1.18
C ARG A 51 -8.97 -16.47 -2.10
N THR A 52 -8.89 -17.69 -1.58
CA THR A 52 -9.01 -18.89 -2.42
C THR A 52 -9.57 -20.04 -1.61
N GLU A 53 -10.35 -20.89 -2.28
CA GLU A 53 -10.83 -22.16 -1.75
C GLU A 53 -9.87 -23.30 -2.09
N ASP A 54 -8.90 -23.10 -3.00
CA ASP A 54 -7.97 -24.13 -3.44
C ASP A 54 -6.64 -24.03 -2.69
N VAL A 55 -5.59 -23.49 -3.33
CA VAL A 55 -4.24 -23.44 -2.78
C VAL A 55 -3.85 -22.02 -2.41
N LEU A 56 -3.59 -21.81 -1.12
CA LEU A 56 -2.92 -20.60 -0.65
C LEU A 56 -1.41 -20.88 -0.57
N LEU A 57 -0.60 -20.16 -1.35
CA LEU A 57 0.85 -20.35 -1.39
C LEU A 57 1.53 -19.24 -0.58
N ASP A 58 2.00 -19.58 0.61
CA ASP A 58 2.68 -18.69 1.54
C ASP A 58 4.17 -18.56 1.19
N VAL A 59 4.55 -17.40 0.67
CA VAL A 59 5.94 -17.08 0.28
C VAL A 59 6.79 -16.60 1.44
N SER A 60 6.27 -16.47 2.67
CA SER A 60 6.98 -15.89 3.82
C SER A 60 8.21 -16.67 4.30
N ALA A 61 8.46 -17.87 3.79
CA ALA A 61 9.71 -18.59 4.04
C ALA A 61 10.83 -18.22 3.06
N LEU A 62 10.51 -17.60 1.92
CA LEU A 62 11.47 -17.12 0.93
C LEU A 62 12.09 -15.80 1.39
N THR A 63 12.97 -15.85 2.39
CA THR A 63 13.58 -14.67 3.03
C THR A 63 15.07 -14.57 2.71
N GLY A 64 15.64 -13.39 2.88
CA GLY A 64 17.06 -13.09 2.70
C GLY A 64 17.32 -12.15 1.53
N VAL A 65 18.24 -11.22 1.77
CA VAL A 65 18.88 -10.41 0.72
C VAL A 65 19.81 -11.31 -0.09
N VAL A 66 19.67 -11.27 -1.41
CA VAL A 66 20.51 -12.02 -2.36
C VAL A 66 21.77 -11.21 -2.68
N GLU A 67 21.61 -9.92 -2.95
CA GLU A 67 22.70 -9.02 -3.35
C GLU A 67 22.33 -7.57 -3.03
N ILE A 68 23.28 -6.78 -2.53
CA ILE A 68 23.18 -5.32 -2.42
C ILE A 68 24.20 -4.72 -3.38
N GLY A 69 23.72 -4.06 -4.43
CA GLY A 69 24.54 -3.32 -5.38
C GLY A 69 24.76 -1.87 -4.97
N GLU A 70 25.32 -1.07 -5.87
CA GLU A 70 25.55 0.36 -5.65
C GLU A 70 24.22 1.12 -5.47
N ASP A 71 23.24 0.85 -6.34
CA ASP A 71 21.95 1.54 -6.37
C ASP A 71 20.74 0.60 -6.45
N THR A 72 20.97 -0.70 -6.26
CA THR A 72 19.92 -1.73 -6.29
C THR A 72 20.08 -2.74 -5.16
N VAL A 73 19.01 -3.46 -4.86
CA VAL A 73 19.01 -4.64 -3.99
C VAL A 73 18.19 -5.74 -4.64
N ARG A 74 18.73 -6.95 -4.68
CA ARG A 74 17.98 -8.16 -5.02
C ARG A 74 17.66 -8.90 -3.72
N VAL A 75 16.39 -9.18 -3.50
CA VAL A 75 15.89 -9.75 -2.24
C VAL A 75 14.84 -10.81 -2.54
N ARG A 76 14.76 -11.86 -1.72
CA ARG A 76 13.71 -12.87 -1.86
C ARG A 76 12.34 -12.28 -1.52
N ALA A 77 11.31 -12.67 -2.26
CA ALA A 77 9.99 -12.03 -2.22
C ALA A 77 9.26 -12.17 -0.88
N GLY A 78 9.64 -13.13 -0.04
CA GLY A 78 9.11 -13.34 1.30
C GLY A 78 9.79 -12.51 2.39
N GLU A 79 10.89 -11.81 2.10
CA GLU A 79 11.53 -10.90 3.05
C GLU A 79 10.54 -9.81 3.49
N THR A 80 10.58 -9.39 4.75
CA THR A 80 9.70 -8.30 5.20
C THR A 80 10.29 -6.94 4.85
N VAL A 81 9.42 -5.92 4.67
CA VAL A 81 9.87 -4.55 4.46
C VAL A 81 10.79 -4.08 5.61
N ALA A 82 10.45 -4.41 6.86
CA ALA A 82 11.25 -4.04 8.02
C ALA A 82 12.65 -4.66 7.99
N ASP A 83 12.72 -5.98 7.77
CA ASP A 83 13.99 -6.71 7.79
C ASP A 83 14.90 -6.29 6.62
N LEU A 84 14.32 -6.04 5.43
CA LEU A 84 15.05 -5.45 4.31
C LEU A 84 15.61 -4.07 4.64
N CYS A 85 14.80 -3.19 5.27
CA CYS A 85 15.27 -1.86 5.67
C CYS A 85 16.45 -1.92 6.66
N VAL A 86 16.44 -2.86 7.61
CA VAL A 86 17.56 -3.09 8.54
C VAL A 86 18.80 -3.55 7.78
N ALA A 87 18.66 -4.51 6.87
CA ALA A 87 19.78 -5.02 6.08
C ALA A 87 20.40 -3.93 5.18
N LEU A 88 19.58 -3.11 4.53
CA LEU A 88 20.04 -1.98 3.72
C LEU A 88 20.74 -0.92 4.57
N ALA A 89 20.19 -0.59 5.74
CA ALA A 89 20.78 0.41 6.61
C ALA A 89 22.18 0.01 7.10
N ALA A 90 22.40 -1.28 7.37
CA ALA A 90 23.72 -1.82 7.69
C ALA A 90 24.75 -1.66 6.54
N ALA A 91 24.27 -1.55 5.30
CA ALA A 91 25.07 -1.28 4.11
C ALA A 91 25.10 0.21 3.70
N GLY A 92 24.58 1.12 4.53
CA GLY A 92 24.50 2.55 4.19
C GLY A 92 23.51 2.88 3.08
N ARG A 93 22.54 1.99 2.81
CA ARG A 93 21.49 2.14 1.80
C ARG A 93 20.11 2.23 2.45
N ALA A 94 19.11 2.66 1.68
CA ALA A 94 17.71 2.66 2.07
C ALA A 94 16.80 2.36 0.87
N LEU A 95 15.57 1.91 1.16
CA LEU A 95 14.49 1.98 0.18
C LEU A 95 14.17 3.46 -0.09
N ALA A 96 13.92 3.80 -1.36
CA ALA A 96 13.57 5.16 -1.76
C ALA A 96 12.24 5.65 -1.13
N THR A 97 11.34 4.72 -0.82
CA THR A 97 10.08 4.99 -0.13
C THR A 97 9.83 3.89 0.90
N VAL A 98 9.27 4.24 2.05
CA VAL A 98 8.95 3.29 3.14
C VAL A 98 7.45 3.32 3.42
N PRO A 99 6.71 2.22 3.19
CA PRO A 99 5.29 2.14 3.52
C PRO A 99 5.04 1.87 5.01
N ASP A 100 3.82 2.13 5.50
CA ASP A 100 3.40 1.82 6.89
C ASP A 100 3.09 0.33 7.13
N ALA A 101 3.68 -0.56 6.33
CA ALA A 101 3.43 -1.99 6.38
C ALA A 101 4.73 -2.75 6.63
N PRO A 102 5.41 -2.54 7.79
CA PRO A 102 6.72 -3.11 8.06
C PRO A 102 6.75 -4.64 7.97
N ARG A 103 5.61 -5.31 8.26
CA ARG A 103 5.47 -6.77 8.20
C ARG A 103 5.02 -7.30 6.84
N ALA A 104 4.73 -6.43 5.86
CA ALA A 104 4.42 -6.89 4.52
C ALA A 104 5.68 -7.51 3.90
N THR A 105 5.50 -8.61 3.18
CA THR A 105 6.56 -9.23 2.41
C THR A 105 6.84 -8.41 1.14
N ILE A 106 8.08 -8.33 0.66
CA ILE A 106 8.45 -7.54 -0.52
C ILE A 106 7.61 -7.87 -1.76
N GLY A 107 7.32 -9.16 -2.01
CA GLY A 107 6.47 -9.57 -3.13
C GLY A 107 5.03 -9.07 -3.02
N GLY A 108 4.49 -9.01 -1.80
CA GLY A 108 3.18 -8.43 -1.52
C GLY A 108 3.18 -6.91 -1.62
N ALA A 109 4.20 -6.26 -1.05
CA ALA A 109 4.31 -4.81 -1.06
C ALA A 109 4.45 -4.23 -2.48
N THR A 110 5.28 -4.85 -3.31
CA THR A 110 5.47 -4.47 -4.71
C THR A 110 4.32 -4.92 -5.61
N GLY A 111 3.79 -6.13 -5.38
CA GLY A 111 2.67 -6.69 -6.14
C GLY A 111 1.33 -5.98 -5.91
N LEU A 112 1.19 -5.24 -4.80
CA LEU A 112 -0.02 -4.49 -4.46
C LEU A 112 0.16 -2.97 -4.56
N GLY A 113 1.29 -2.48 -5.08
CA GLY A 113 1.53 -1.05 -5.26
C GLY A 113 1.60 -0.27 -3.94
N MET A 114 2.20 -0.84 -2.89
CA MET A 114 2.34 -0.13 -1.61
C MET A 114 3.23 1.11 -1.77
N TYR A 115 2.76 2.24 -1.25
CA TYR A 115 3.44 3.52 -1.32
C TYR A 115 3.67 4.12 0.07
N GLY A 116 4.53 5.14 0.12
CA GLY A 116 4.80 5.97 1.30
C GLY A 116 4.34 7.41 1.07
N GLY A 117 4.83 8.33 1.90
CA GLY A 117 4.60 9.78 1.76
C GLY A 117 5.65 10.51 0.93
N ALA A 118 6.61 9.79 0.32
CA ALA A 118 7.68 10.38 -0.47
C ALA A 118 7.20 10.64 -1.92
N HIS A 119 6.58 11.80 -2.16
CA HIS A 119 5.92 12.11 -3.43
C HIS A 119 6.82 11.87 -4.66
N ALA A 120 8.02 12.44 -4.64
CA ALA A 120 8.96 12.40 -5.75
C ALA A 120 9.47 10.99 -6.08
N GLU A 121 9.32 10.05 -5.14
CA GLU A 121 9.87 8.70 -5.25
C GLU A 121 8.86 7.67 -5.75
N GLY A 122 7.56 7.94 -5.73
CA GLY A 122 6.54 6.97 -6.12
C GLY A 122 6.38 5.80 -5.13
N SER A 123 5.69 4.73 -5.55
CA SER A 123 5.51 3.51 -4.75
C SER A 123 6.74 2.61 -4.74
N LEU A 124 6.69 1.55 -3.91
CA LEU A 124 7.66 0.46 -4.00
C LEU A 124 7.62 -0.26 -5.35
N SER A 125 6.46 -0.29 -6.03
CA SER A 125 6.35 -0.95 -7.32
C SER A 125 7.07 -0.17 -8.43
N ASP A 126 7.08 1.16 -8.36
CA ASP A 126 7.84 2.02 -9.28
C ASP A 126 9.36 1.77 -9.18
N GLN A 127 9.83 1.35 -8.00
CA GLN A 127 11.25 1.06 -7.76
C GLN A 127 11.70 -0.32 -8.27
N VAL A 128 10.78 -1.18 -8.69
CA VAL A 128 11.13 -2.53 -9.18
C VAL A 128 11.90 -2.44 -10.49
N ARG A 129 13.06 -3.10 -10.56
CA ARG A 129 13.92 -3.18 -11.75
C ARG A 129 13.86 -4.54 -12.44
N ALA A 130 13.57 -5.59 -11.67
CA ALA A 130 13.35 -6.94 -12.19
C ALA A 130 12.48 -7.73 -11.20
N VAL A 131 11.72 -8.69 -11.71
CA VAL A 131 10.98 -9.66 -10.88
C VAL A 131 11.32 -11.06 -11.33
N ARG A 132 11.79 -11.91 -10.41
CA ARG A 132 11.88 -13.34 -10.63
C ARG A 132 10.60 -13.99 -10.13
N LEU A 133 9.90 -14.73 -11.00
CA LEU A 133 8.64 -15.38 -10.65
C LEU A 133 8.51 -16.78 -11.26
N VAL A 134 7.62 -17.58 -10.68
CA VAL A 134 7.15 -18.84 -11.25
C VAL A 134 5.81 -18.60 -11.92
N ASP A 135 5.74 -18.85 -13.22
CA ASP A 135 4.55 -18.66 -14.06
C ASP A 135 3.54 -19.80 -13.88
N GLY A 136 2.38 -19.73 -14.55
CA GLY A 136 1.29 -20.68 -14.38
C GLY A 136 1.63 -22.10 -14.81
N ARG A 137 2.70 -22.30 -15.58
CA ARG A 137 3.19 -23.63 -16.01
C ARG A 137 4.28 -24.17 -15.08
N GLY A 138 4.62 -23.44 -14.01
CA GLY A 138 5.76 -23.77 -13.17
C GLY A 138 7.10 -23.52 -13.87
N ILE A 139 7.16 -22.54 -14.78
CA ILE A 139 8.40 -22.10 -15.43
C ILE A 139 8.89 -20.85 -14.69
N VAL A 140 10.19 -20.84 -14.35
CA VAL A 140 10.81 -19.66 -13.74
C VAL A 140 11.09 -18.61 -14.82
N ARG A 141 10.74 -17.36 -14.53
CA ARG A 141 10.92 -16.20 -15.41
C ARG A 141 11.66 -15.10 -14.68
N ASP A 142 12.63 -14.51 -15.36
CA ASP A 142 13.21 -13.22 -14.99
C ASP A 142 12.54 -12.14 -15.83
N VAL A 143 11.62 -11.41 -15.21
CA VAL A 143 10.78 -10.39 -15.86
C VAL A 143 11.50 -9.05 -15.80
N THR A 144 11.80 -8.52 -16.98
CA THR A 144 12.43 -7.22 -17.22
C THR A 144 11.84 -6.60 -18.49
N GLY A 145 12.27 -5.39 -18.85
CA GLY A 145 11.89 -4.77 -20.12
C GLY A 145 10.37 -4.51 -20.22
N PRO A 146 9.75 -4.72 -21.40
CA PRO A 146 8.36 -4.34 -21.64
C PRO A 146 7.33 -5.00 -20.70
N ASP A 147 7.62 -6.21 -20.21
CA ASP A 147 6.70 -6.95 -19.34
C ASP A 147 6.82 -6.53 -17.86
N LEU A 148 7.83 -5.74 -17.51
CA LEU A 148 8.08 -5.31 -16.13
C LEU A 148 6.94 -4.44 -15.59
N ASP A 149 6.38 -3.55 -16.41
CA ASP A 149 5.29 -2.68 -15.99
C ASP A 149 4.01 -3.46 -15.65
N ALA A 150 3.82 -4.67 -16.20
CA ALA A 150 2.75 -5.57 -15.77
C ALA A 150 3.08 -6.21 -14.40
N ALA A 151 4.34 -6.49 -14.11
CA ALA A 151 4.76 -7.05 -12.82
C ALA A 151 4.72 -6.02 -11.69
N ARG A 152 4.92 -4.73 -11.99
CA ARG A 152 4.72 -3.61 -11.05
C ARG A 152 3.24 -3.47 -10.72
N CYS A 153 2.86 -3.75 -9.48
CA CYS A 153 1.46 -3.90 -9.08
C CYS A 153 0.76 -5.07 -9.79
N GLY A 154 1.44 -6.22 -9.94
CA GLY A 154 0.92 -7.37 -10.67
C GLY A 154 -0.19 -8.17 -9.99
N LEU A 155 -0.64 -7.76 -8.79
CA LEU A 155 -1.70 -8.39 -7.99
C LEU A 155 -1.48 -9.88 -7.65
N GLY A 156 -0.27 -10.39 -7.90
CA GLY A 156 0.03 -11.83 -7.88
C GLY A 156 -0.75 -12.61 -8.94
N ALA A 157 -1.21 -11.98 -10.02
CA ALA A 157 -1.99 -12.60 -11.09
C ALA A 157 -1.14 -13.13 -12.26
N LEU A 158 0.13 -12.72 -12.33
CA LEU A 158 1.08 -13.15 -13.37
C LEU A 158 1.94 -14.35 -12.96
N GLY A 159 2.04 -14.61 -11.65
CA GLY A 159 3.02 -15.55 -11.12
C GLY A 159 3.22 -15.44 -9.62
N ILE A 160 3.96 -16.40 -9.07
CA ILE A 160 4.45 -16.36 -7.69
C ILE A 160 5.86 -15.76 -7.72
N ALA A 161 6.01 -14.52 -7.24
CA ALA A 161 7.32 -13.89 -7.12
C ALA A 161 8.21 -14.67 -6.13
N THR A 162 9.45 -14.95 -6.51
CA THR A 162 10.47 -15.60 -5.67
C THR A 162 11.57 -14.65 -5.27
N ALA A 163 11.88 -13.66 -6.11
CA ALA A 163 12.78 -12.56 -5.80
C ALA A 163 12.39 -11.28 -6.55
N VAL A 164 12.77 -10.14 -5.99
CA VAL A 164 12.53 -8.81 -6.59
C VAL A 164 13.83 -8.03 -6.52
N GLU A 165 14.15 -7.33 -7.60
CA GLU A 165 15.20 -6.31 -7.61
C GLU A 165 14.58 -4.93 -7.49
N LEU A 166 15.05 -4.13 -6.53
CA LEU A 166 14.54 -2.80 -6.22
C LEU A 166 15.66 -1.77 -6.32
N ARG A 167 15.32 -0.57 -6.80
CA ARG A 167 16.16 0.62 -6.65
C ARG A 167 16.34 0.93 -5.15
N THR A 168 17.55 1.32 -4.77
CA THR A 168 17.89 1.84 -3.44
C THR A 168 18.47 3.24 -3.55
N VAL A 169 18.50 3.96 -2.45
CA VAL A 169 19.14 5.28 -2.31
C VAL A 169 20.17 5.24 -1.17
N PRO A 170 21.13 6.19 -1.11
CA PRO A 170 21.95 6.35 0.07
C PRO A 170 21.09 6.52 1.32
N LEU A 171 21.52 5.96 2.45
CA LEU A 171 20.81 6.15 3.72
C LEU A 171 20.99 7.59 4.20
N THR A 172 19.92 8.37 4.13
CA THR A 172 19.82 9.70 4.75
C THR A 172 18.91 9.61 5.96
N ARG A 173 19.39 10.10 7.11
CA ARG A 173 18.55 10.24 8.32
C ARG A 173 17.59 11.41 8.13
N LEU A 174 16.40 11.30 8.71
CA LEU A 174 15.35 12.30 8.59
C LEU A 174 14.99 12.85 9.95
N GLN A 175 14.78 14.16 10.02
CA GLN A 175 14.08 14.81 11.11
C GLN A 175 12.60 14.90 10.76
N VAL A 176 11.73 14.55 11.72
CA VAL A 176 10.28 14.49 11.51
C VAL A 176 9.55 15.58 12.30
N HIS A 177 8.49 16.11 11.70
CA HIS A 177 7.77 17.27 12.20
C HIS A 177 6.27 17.08 12.08
N GLU A 178 5.52 17.64 13.02
CA GLU A 178 4.05 17.61 13.01
C GLU A 178 3.50 18.97 13.46
N ARG A 179 2.45 19.45 12.78
CA ARG A 179 1.77 20.69 13.12
C ARG A 179 0.28 20.62 12.79
N ALA A 180 -0.55 21.22 13.65
CA ALA A 180 -1.96 21.47 13.33
C ALA A 180 -2.10 22.71 12.43
N VAL A 181 -2.82 22.56 11.32
CA VAL A 181 -2.97 23.56 10.26
C VAL A 181 -4.41 23.58 9.74
N GLY A 182 -4.75 24.61 8.96
CA GLY A 182 -6.01 24.65 8.21
C GLY A 182 -5.91 23.85 6.90
N ILE A 183 -7.02 23.29 6.44
CA ILE A 183 -7.08 22.58 5.15
C ILE A 183 -6.66 23.46 3.97
N ASP A 184 -7.00 24.75 3.99
CA ASP A 184 -6.66 25.69 2.92
C ASP A 184 -5.15 25.92 2.79
N GLU A 185 -4.41 25.88 3.91
CA GLU A 185 -2.95 25.99 3.93
C GLU A 185 -2.31 24.78 3.24
N VAL A 186 -2.78 23.57 3.55
CA VAL A 186 -2.29 22.32 2.93
C VAL A 186 -2.58 22.27 1.43
N LEU A 187 -3.71 22.83 1.00
CA LEU A 187 -4.11 22.86 -0.41
C LEU A 187 -3.46 24.00 -1.21
N GLY A 188 -3.09 25.09 -0.56
CA GLY A 188 -2.62 26.31 -1.22
C GLY A 188 -1.12 26.38 -1.49
N GLU A 189 -0.29 25.67 -0.72
CA GLU A 189 1.17 25.91 -0.68
C GLU A 189 2.03 24.73 -1.17
N ASP A 190 1.47 23.76 -1.90
CA ASP A 190 2.20 22.55 -2.34
C ASP A 190 2.94 21.79 -1.20
N LEU A 191 2.53 22.02 0.05
CA LEU A 191 3.13 21.43 1.26
C LEU A 191 3.13 19.89 1.23
N LEU A 192 2.27 19.29 0.41
CA LEU A 192 2.22 17.85 0.20
C LEU A 192 3.35 17.30 -0.68
N VAL A 193 4.17 18.15 -1.31
CA VAL A 193 5.27 17.73 -2.21
C VAL A 193 6.58 18.47 -1.99
N GLU A 194 6.60 19.50 -1.16
CA GLU A 194 7.82 20.27 -0.86
C GLU A 194 8.86 19.45 -0.08
N HIS A 195 8.41 18.60 0.84
CA HIS A 195 9.29 17.85 1.74
C HIS A 195 9.62 16.45 1.21
N ALA A 196 10.69 15.85 1.72
CA ALA A 196 11.13 14.50 1.34
C ALA A 196 10.08 13.42 1.63
N TRP A 197 9.23 13.66 2.63
CA TRP A 197 8.06 12.84 2.95
C TRP A 197 6.96 13.69 3.56
N THR A 198 5.70 13.44 3.21
CA THR A 198 4.52 14.16 3.72
C THR A 198 3.33 13.24 3.95
N GLU A 199 2.50 13.59 4.93
CA GLU A 199 1.19 13.00 5.19
C GLU A 199 0.33 14.05 5.90
N CYS A 200 -0.98 14.07 5.63
CA CYS A 200 -1.89 14.79 6.51
C CYS A 200 -3.11 13.95 6.91
N ASP A 201 -3.60 14.18 8.13
CA ASP A 201 -4.87 13.67 8.60
C ASP A 201 -5.86 14.85 8.67
N ILE A 202 -7.02 14.72 8.03
CA ILE A 202 -8.02 15.78 7.92
C ILE A 202 -9.34 15.33 8.55
N ALA A 203 -9.99 16.21 9.30
CA ALA A 203 -11.37 16.03 9.74
C ALA A 203 -12.36 16.62 8.73
N ILE A 204 -13.24 15.81 8.15
CA ILE A 204 -14.21 16.20 7.12
C ILE A 204 -15.63 15.96 7.62
N GLY A 205 -16.47 17.00 7.64
CA GLY A 205 -17.88 16.91 8.02
C GLY A 205 -18.39 18.16 8.73
N PRO A 206 -19.53 18.11 9.42
CA PRO A 206 -20.16 19.28 10.05
C PRO A 206 -19.66 19.54 11.48
N SER A 207 -18.59 18.87 11.94
CA SER A 207 -18.10 19.03 13.31
C SER A 207 -17.41 20.38 13.51
N ALA A 208 -17.25 20.83 14.75
CA ALA A 208 -16.48 22.04 15.08
C ALA A 208 -15.00 21.97 14.64
N HIS A 209 -14.53 20.77 14.27
CA HIS A 209 -13.16 20.51 13.82
C HIS A 209 -13.08 20.37 12.29
N ALA A 210 -14.16 20.63 11.55
CA ALA A 210 -14.15 20.54 10.09
C ALA A 210 -13.01 21.37 9.48
N GLY A 211 -12.25 20.75 8.58
CA GLY A 211 -11.09 21.38 7.93
C GLY A 211 -9.86 21.52 8.83
N SER A 212 -9.94 21.16 10.11
CA SER A 212 -8.76 21.02 10.95
C SER A 212 -7.92 19.87 10.43
N THR A 213 -6.63 20.15 10.21
CA THR A 213 -5.69 19.22 9.58
C THR A 213 -4.46 19.06 10.47
N VAL A 214 -3.95 17.83 10.58
CA VAL A 214 -2.63 17.57 11.15
C VAL A 214 -1.69 17.25 10.00
N LEU A 215 -0.76 18.16 9.71
CA LEU A 215 0.28 17.98 8.72
C LEU A 215 1.51 17.35 9.37
N ARG A 216 2.04 16.32 8.74
CA ARG A 216 3.29 15.64 9.10
C ARG A 216 4.24 15.67 7.93
N TRP A 217 5.49 15.97 8.18
CA TRP A 217 6.52 15.95 7.16
C TRP A 217 7.86 15.51 7.71
N ALA A 218 8.77 15.18 6.81
CA ALA A 218 10.15 14.85 7.14
C ALA A 218 11.13 15.50 6.17
N GLU A 219 12.27 15.91 6.71
CA GLU A 219 13.37 16.54 5.99
C GLU A 219 14.68 15.82 6.31
N PRO A 220 15.68 15.86 5.41
CA PRO A 220 17.03 15.42 5.75
C PRO A 220 17.48 16.05 7.06
N GLU A 221 17.96 15.23 7.99
CA GLU A 221 18.48 15.73 9.26
C GLU A 221 19.67 16.66 8.97
N PRO A 222 19.68 17.90 9.50
CA PRO A 222 20.81 18.80 9.33
C PRO A 222 22.09 18.17 9.91
N GLU A 223 23.26 18.49 9.35
CA GLU A 223 24.55 17.97 9.84
C GLU A 223 24.67 18.17 11.36
N ALA A 224 24.80 17.06 12.09
CA ALA A 224 24.61 17.01 13.53
C ALA A 224 25.61 17.88 14.30
N THR A 225 25.13 18.94 14.97
CA THR A 225 25.86 19.60 16.06
C THR A 225 25.25 19.18 17.40
N GLY A 226 25.52 17.95 17.86
CA GLY A 226 25.18 17.53 19.23
C GLY A 226 25.00 16.03 19.44
N PRO A 227 24.98 15.56 20.70
CA PRO A 227 24.72 14.16 21.03
C PRO A 227 23.29 13.76 20.62
N VAL A 228 23.19 12.69 19.83
CA VAL A 228 21.94 12.14 19.30
C VAL A 228 21.14 11.48 20.43
N GLU A 229 20.00 12.06 20.81
CA GLU A 229 19.05 11.39 21.69
C GLU A 229 18.39 10.24 20.94
N ARG A 230 18.64 9.01 21.38
CA ARG A 230 17.94 7.84 20.84
C ARG A 230 16.46 7.96 21.14
N ALA A 231 15.67 7.73 20.10
CA ALA A 231 14.23 7.49 20.03
C ALA A 231 13.71 6.39 20.99
N GLY A 232 13.94 6.50 22.30
CA GLY A 232 13.67 5.41 23.23
C GLY A 232 12.25 5.42 23.79
N TRP A 233 11.92 6.46 24.57
CA TRP A 233 10.75 6.42 25.45
C TRP A 233 9.59 7.31 24.97
N GLY A 234 9.86 8.52 24.47
CA GLY A 234 8.82 9.43 23.96
C GLY A 234 8.09 8.89 22.73
N GLN A 235 8.79 8.18 21.84
CA GLN A 235 8.19 7.53 20.67
C GLN A 235 7.27 6.36 21.05
N ALA A 236 7.62 5.58 22.08
CA ALA A 236 6.80 4.45 22.52
C ALA A 236 5.45 4.92 23.08
N VAL A 237 5.47 5.98 23.90
CA VAL A 237 4.24 6.58 24.47
C VAL A 237 3.37 7.20 23.38
N SER A 238 3.96 7.94 22.44
CA SER A 238 3.22 8.53 21.33
C SER A 238 2.64 7.46 20.37
N ARG A 239 3.38 6.38 20.09
CA ARG A 239 2.88 5.23 19.31
C ARG A 239 1.71 4.53 19.98
N LEU A 240 1.74 4.36 21.31
CA LEU A 240 0.62 3.79 22.06
C LEU A 240 -0.62 4.69 22.01
N ALA A 241 -0.45 6.00 22.18
CA ALA A 241 -1.54 6.97 22.08
C ALA A 241 -2.13 7.05 20.65
N SER A 242 -1.27 7.04 19.62
CA SER A 242 -1.67 7.01 18.21
C SER A 242 -2.37 5.71 17.83
N SER A 243 -1.86 4.56 18.29
CA SER A 243 -2.47 3.25 18.07
C SER A 243 -3.84 3.12 18.75
N TRP A 244 -3.99 3.64 19.98
CA TRP A 244 -5.26 3.72 20.69
C TRP A 244 -6.29 4.61 19.97
N TRP A 245 -5.84 5.75 19.46
CA TRP A 245 -6.67 6.63 18.62
C TRP A 245 -7.15 5.92 17.36
N SER A 246 -6.21 5.30 16.65
CA SER A 246 -6.44 4.60 15.39
C SER A 246 -7.24 3.30 15.51
N SER A 247 -7.35 2.74 16.72
CA SER A 247 -8.20 1.58 17.02
C SER A 247 -9.70 1.92 17.15
N GLY A 248 -10.09 3.18 16.93
CA GLY A 248 -11.49 3.62 17.04
C GLY A 248 -11.91 4.04 18.45
N VAL A 249 -11.14 3.70 19.49
CA VAL A 249 -11.44 4.02 20.89
C VAL A 249 -11.21 5.52 21.18
N GLY A 250 -10.10 6.10 20.68
CA GLY A 250 -9.83 7.54 20.81
C GLY A 250 -10.63 8.44 19.87
N LEU A 251 -11.21 7.92 18.79
CA LEU A 251 -12.09 8.71 17.90
C LEU A 251 -13.39 9.20 18.58
N ARG A 252 -13.66 8.77 19.82
CA ARG A 252 -14.70 9.27 20.73
C ARG A 252 -14.22 10.40 21.67
N SER A 253 -12.92 10.66 21.80
CA SER A 253 -12.32 11.55 22.80
C SER A 253 -11.94 12.95 22.31
N GLY A 254 -12.21 13.31 21.05
CA GLY A 254 -12.04 14.68 20.51
C GLY A 254 -10.82 14.86 19.60
N TRP A 255 -10.91 15.75 18.61
CA TRP A 255 -9.85 16.08 17.63
C TRP A 255 -9.04 17.30 18.12
N PRO A 256 -7.72 17.42 17.82
CA PRO A 256 -6.87 16.57 16.98
C PRO A 256 -6.38 15.28 17.67
N PRO A 257 -5.88 14.29 16.91
CA PRO A 257 -5.19 13.12 17.49
C PRO A 257 -4.00 13.54 18.36
N PRO A 258 -3.57 12.69 19.31
CA PRO A 258 -2.35 12.92 20.09
C PRO A 258 -1.13 13.01 19.17
N GLN A 259 -0.17 13.85 19.55
CA GLN A 259 1.01 14.12 18.75
C GLN A 259 1.84 12.86 18.49
N ARG A 260 2.22 12.61 17.24
CA ARG A 260 2.94 11.40 16.81
C ARG A 260 4.44 11.39 17.15
N TRP A 261 5.06 12.56 17.18
CA TRP A 261 6.50 12.70 17.37
C TRP A 261 6.81 13.77 18.41
N ALA A 262 7.77 13.51 19.29
CA ALA A 262 8.33 14.55 20.13
C ALA A 262 9.14 15.54 19.25
N PRO A 263 9.18 16.84 19.58
CA PRO A 263 10.03 17.80 18.87
C PRO A 263 11.48 17.32 18.78
N GLY A 264 12.10 17.46 17.59
CA GLY A 264 13.48 17.04 17.36
C GLY A 264 13.68 15.54 17.12
N THR A 265 12.59 14.75 17.00
CA THR A 265 12.72 13.34 16.63
C THR A 265 13.43 13.20 15.28
N ALA A 266 14.52 12.44 15.24
CA ALA A 266 15.25 12.14 14.02
C ALA A 266 15.80 10.71 13.99
N GLY A 267 15.93 10.14 12.79
CA GLY A 267 16.42 8.77 12.63
C GLY A 267 16.37 8.26 11.20
N PRO A 268 16.81 7.01 10.96
CA PRO A 268 16.62 6.34 9.68
C PRO A 268 15.13 6.34 9.26
N PRO A 269 14.80 6.50 7.97
CA PRO A 269 13.41 6.61 7.50
C PRO A 269 12.52 5.47 7.99
N HIS A 270 13.02 4.23 7.97
CA HIS A 270 12.27 3.04 8.39
C HIS A 270 12.00 2.94 9.89
N GLU A 271 12.70 3.73 10.72
CA GLU A 271 12.45 3.78 12.16
C GLU A 271 11.45 4.88 12.52
N VAL A 272 11.49 6.02 11.84
CA VAL A 272 10.72 7.22 12.23
C VAL A 272 9.44 7.45 11.43
N LEU A 273 9.40 7.03 10.16
CA LEU A 273 8.26 7.30 9.25
C LEU A 273 7.09 6.32 9.34
N PRO A 274 7.25 5.01 9.62
CA PRO A 274 6.11 4.09 9.63
C PRO A 274 5.13 4.34 10.78
N ASP A 275 3.84 4.39 10.46
CA ASP A 275 2.71 4.48 11.41
C ASP A 275 1.80 3.24 11.31
N PRO A 276 2.28 2.03 11.67
CA PRO A 276 1.51 0.81 11.47
C PRO A 276 0.19 0.88 12.22
N GLN A 277 -0.90 0.87 11.46
CA GLN A 277 -2.26 0.97 11.98
C GLN A 277 -2.82 -0.41 12.33
N PRO A 278 -3.74 -0.50 13.31
CA PRO A 278 -4.56 -1.69 13.48
C PRO A 278 -5.24 -2.07 12.18
N TRP A 279 -5.38 -3.36 11.92
CA TRP A 279 -6.10 -3.84 10.75
C TRP A 279 -7.57 -3.42 10.83
N ASP A 280 -8.06 -2.82 9.74
CA ASP A 280 -9.41 -2.30 9.62
C ASP A 280 -10.10 -2.95 8.42
N PRO A 281 -11.10 -3.84 8.64
CA PRO A 281 -11.83 -4.49 7.55
C PRO A 281 -12.65 -3.53 6.70
N ASP A 282 -12.99 -2.34 7.21
CA ASP A 282 -13.87 -1.38 6.55
C ASP A 282 -13.10 -0.25 5.86
N LEU A 283 -11.77 -0.32 5.86
CA LEU A 283 -10.89 0.62 5.19
C LEU A 283 -11.20 0.70 3.68
N SER A 284 -11.27 1.92 3.18
CA SER A 284 -11.30 2.24 1.75
C SER A 284 -10.22 3.27 1.46
N GLU A 285 -9.53 3.11 0.34
CA GLU A 285 -8.49 4.02 -0.09
C GLU A 285 -8.64 4.28 -1.58
N TRP A 286 -8.56 5.55 -1.96
CA TRP A 286 -8.81 6.03 -3.32
C TRP A 286 -7.64 6.86 -3.81
N ALA A 287 -7.24 6.65 -5.05
CA ALA A 287 -6.22 7.40 -5.78
C ALA A 287 -6.88 8.36 -6.77
N VAL A 288 -7.00 9.63 -6.39
CA VAL A 288 -7.58 10.68 -7.25
C VAL A 288 -6.46 11.46 -7.95
N PRO A 289 -6.71 12.07 -9.13
CA PRO A 289 -5.76 13.02 -9.71
C PRO A 289 -5.35 14.08 -8.69
N ARG A 290 -4.04 14.31 -8.54
CA ARG A 290 -3.49 15.27 -7.56
C ARG A 290 -4.16 16.65 -7.67
N ALA A 291 -4.36 17.13 -8.89
CA ALA A 291 -5.01 18.41 -9.17
C ALA A 291 -6.48 18.48 -8.73
N ALA A 292 -7.17 17.34 -8.58
CA ALA A 292 -8.56 17.27 -8.15
C ALA A 292 -8.72 17.21 -6.61
N LEU A 293 -7.63 17.07 -5.85
CA LEU A 293 -7.67 16.84 -4.40
C LEU A 293 -8.52 17.89 -3.66
N GLY A 294 -8.31 19.18 -3.92
CA GLY A 294 -9.07 20.23 -3.26
C GLY A 294 -10.57 20.19 -3.56
N THR A 295 -10.94 19.79 -4.79
CA THR A 295 -12.34 19.59 -5.18
C THR A 295 -12.94 18.39 -4.47
N VAL A 296 -12.25 17.25 -4.47
CA VAL A 296 -12.68 16.02 -3.80
C VAL A 296 -12.92 16.27 -2.30
N LEU A 297 -11.98 16.92 -1.60
CA LEU A 297 -12.14 17.19 -0.16
C LEU A 297 -13.35 18.09 0.15
N ARG A 298 -13.61 19.09 -0.69
CA ARG A 298 -14.76 19.98 -0.56
C ARG A 298 -16.09 19.25 -0.80
N GLU A 299 -16.15 18.46 -1.86
CA GLU A 299 -17.33 17.68 -2.22
C GLU A 299 -17.61 16.58 -1.20
N LEU A 300 -16.58 15.89 -0.72
CA LEU A 300 -16.68 14.95 0.41
C LEU A 300 -17.27 15.65 1.63
N GLY A 301 -16.75 16.83 1.99
CA GLY A 301 -17.26 17.66 3.08
C GLY A 301 -18.75 17.95 2.96
N ALA A 302 -19.18 18.47 1.80
CA ALA A 302 -20.58 18.75 1.53
C ALA A 302 -21.46 17.48 1.59
N ALA A 303 -20.99 16.39 0.98
CA ALA A 303 -21.71 15.13 0.87
C ALA A 303 -21.96 14.46 2.23
N VAL A 304 -20.95 14.44 3.11
CA VAL A 304 -21.10 13.87 4.45
C VAL A 304 -21.88 14.80 5.40
N ALA A 305 -21.70 16.12 5.28
CA ALA A 305 -22.43 17.10 6.07
C ALA A 305 -23.93 17.06 5.79
N ALA A 306 -24.34 16.90 4.53
CA ALA A 306 -25.74 16.74 4.13
C ALA A 306 -26.43 15.50 4.76
N ARG A 307 -25.65 14.55 5.29
CA ARG A 307 -26.14 13.35 5.98
C ARG A 307 -25.93 13.38 7.50
N GLY A 308 -25.47 14.50 8.04
CA GLY A 308 -25.08 14.61 9.46
C GLY A 308 -23.99 13.62 9.84
N ARG A 309 -23.06 13.35 8.92
CA ARG A 309 -21.96 12.38 9.08
C ARG A 309 -20.61 13.07 8.97
N GLU A 310 -19.57 12.39 9.45
CA GLU A 310 -18.20 12.87 9.46
C GLU A 310 -17.26 11.72 9.05
N LEU A 311 -16.20 12.07 8.33
CA LEU A 311 -15.07 11.21 8.03
C LEU A 311 -13.85 11.75 8.77
N ARG A 312 -13.31 10.97 9.70
CA ARG A 312 -12.09 11.33 10.43
C ARG A 312 -11.27 10.12 10.90
N PRO A 313 -9.94 10.16 10.76
CA PRO A 313 -9.23 11.02 9.82
C PRO A 313 -9.51 10.57 8.37
N VAL A 314 -9.58 11.53 7.45
CA VAL A 314 -9.24 11.29 6.04
C VAL A 314 -7.75 11.52 5.91
N ARG A 315 -7.00 10.45 5.69
CA ARG A 315 -5.54 10.52 5.57
C ARG A 315 -5.15 10.72 4.12
N VAL A 316 -4.38 11.76 3.84
CA VAL A 316 -3.91 12.11 2.50
C VAL A 316 -2.40 11.96 2.40
N ARG A 317 -1.97 11.32 1.32
CA ARG A 317 -0.59 11.31 0.83
C ARG A 317 -0.58 11.59 -0.65
N THR A 318 0.58 11.92 -1.21
CA THR A 318 0.70 12.12 -2.65
C THR A 318 1.83 11.29 -3.24
N GLY A 319 1.75 11.02 -4.53
CA GLY A 319 2.78 10.32 -5.30
C GLY A 319 2.79 10.80 -6.74
N ARG A 320 3.95 10.70 -7.38
CA ARG A 320 4.09 10.94 -8.82
C ARG A 320 3.35 9.89 -9.67
N ALA A 321 3.22 10.19 -10.95
CA ALA A 321 2.79 9.21 -11.96
C ALA A 321 3.63 7.93 -11.94
N GLU A 322 2.95 6.77 -12.02
CA GLU A 322 3.59 5.46 -12.08
C GLU A 322 3.45 4.79 -13.44
N THR A 323 4.33 3.83 -13.72
CA THR A 323 4.30 3.06 -14.97
C THR A 323 3.58 1.72 -14.84
N GLY A 324 3.37 1.22 -13.61
CA GLY A 324 2.67 -0.04 -13.38
C GLY A 324 1.30 -0.05 -14.04
N LEU A 325 1.01 -1.06 -14.86
CA LEU A 325 -0.16 -1.05 -15.77
C LEU A 325 -1.50 -1.00 -15.01
N LEU A 326 -1.55 -1.65 -13.84
CA LEU A 326 -2.71 -1.66 -12.95
C LEU A 326 -2.49 -0.83 -11.68
N HIS A 327 -1.40 -0.06 -11.59
CA HIS A 327 -1.18 0.77 -10.40
C HIS A 327 -2.23 1.90 -10.35
N PRO A 328 -2.86 2.22 -9.21
CA PRO A 328 -3.85 3.30 -9.12
C PRO A 328 -3.32 4.67 -9.59
N ALA A 329 -2.02 4.93 -9.44
CA ALA A 329 -1.35 6.13 -9.97
C ALA A 329 -0.80 6.02 -11.40
N SER A 330 -1.20 4.99 -12.16
CA SER A 330 -0.71 4.77 -13.53
C SER A 330 -0.96 6.00 -14.42
N GLY A 331 0.13 6.57 -14.94
CA GLY A 331 0.11 7.69 -15.88
C GLY A 331 -0.27 9.06 -15.31
N ARG A 332 -0.40 9.24 -13.98
CA ARG A 332 -0.75 10.55 -13.40
C ARG A 332 -0.27 10.77 -11.97
N ASP A 333 0.09 12.01 -11.66
CA ASP A 333 0.29 12.44 -10.28
C ASP A 333 -1.01 12.27 -9.49
N THR A 334 -0.87 11.72 -8.28
CA THR A 334 -1.98 11.16 -7.54
C THR A 334 -1.98 11.65 -6.10
N ALA A 335 -3.17 11.94 -5.59
CA ALA A 335 -3.42 12.05 -4.16
C ALA A 335 -4.16 10.78 -3.70
N TYR A 336 -3.64 10.13 -2.67
CA TYR A 336 -4.24 8.97 -2.06
C TYR A 336 -5.04 9.37 -0.82
N LEU A 337 -6.33 9.09 -0.81
CA LEU A 337 -7.25 9.38 0.29
C LEU A 337 -7.65 8.08 0.96
N ARG A 338 -7.17 7.87 2.18
CA ARG A 338 -7.58 6.76 3.04
C ARG A 338 -8.76 7.20 3.90
N LEU A 339 -9.87 6.50 3.73
CA LEU A 339 -11.16 6.75 4.36
C LEU A 339 -11.46 5.64 5.37
N ARG A 340 -11.70 6.03 6.62
CA ARG A 340 -12.14 5.12 7.67
C ARG A 340 -13.64 5.23 7.91
N THR A 341 -14.32 4.09 7.91
CA THR A 341 -15.73 3.96 8.25
C THR A 341 -15.95 2.83 9.25
N ARG A 342 -16.97 2.93 10.10
CA ARG A 342 -17.19 2.05 11.26
C ARG A 342 -18.32 1.06 11.02
N GLY A 343 -17.96 -0.11 10.51
CA GLY A 343 -18.89 -1.21 10.39
C GLY A 343 -20.04 -0.95 9.39
N PRO A 344 -21.03 -1.85 9.36
CA PRO A 344 -22.10 -1.82 8.36
C PRO A 344 -22.96 -0.54 8.38
N ALA A 345 -23.06 0.15 9.51
CA ALA A 345 -23.88 1.36 9.63
C ALA A 345 -23.33 2.58 8.88
N GLU A 346 -22.01 2.60 8.63
CA GLU A 346 -21.34 3.67 7.85
C GLU A 346 -21.08 3.26 6.40
N GLU A 347 -21.55 2.09 5.96
CA GLU A 347 -21.51 1.64 4.57
C GLU A 347 -22.10 2.67 3.58
N PRO A 348 -23.25 3.33 3.85
CA PRO A 348 -23.76 4.38 2.95
C PRO A 348 -22.82 5.59 2.84
N VAL A 349 -22.09 5.93 3.91
CA VAL A 349 -21.12 7.03 3.91
C VAL A 349 -19.91 6.66 3.07
N ARG A 350 -19.43 5.42 3.18
CA ARG A 350 -18.32 4.95 2.35
C ARG A 350 -18.67 4.92 0.87
N ARG A 351 -19.85 4.42 0.51
CA ARG A 351 -20.32 4.43 -0.90
C ARG A 351 -20.42 5.83 -1.45
N LEU A 352 -20.95 6.76 -0.66
CA LEU A 352 -21.00 8.18 -1.04
C LEU A 352 -19.60 8.75 -1.25
N ALA A 353 -18.66 8.48 -0.34
CA ALA A 353 -17.30 8.97 -0.48
C ALA A 353 -16.60 8.36 -1.71
N GLY A 354 -16.84 7.08 -2.00
CA GLY A 354 -16.38 6.43 -3.22
C GLY A 354 -16.93 7.09 -4.48
N ALA A 355 -18.23 7.42 -4.51
CA ALA A 355 -18.85 8.11 -5.64
C ALA A 355 -18.22 9.50 -5.90
N VAL A 356 -17.94 10.28 -4.84
CA VAL A 356 -17.23 11.56 -4.98
C VAL A 356 -15.82 11.37 -5.55
N CYS A 357 -15.10 10.34 -5.08
CA CYS A 357 -13.78 10.02 -5.65
C CYS A 357 -13.88 9.61 -7.12
N GLU A 358 -14.87 8.78 -7.47
CA GLU A 358 -15.11 8.29 -8.84
C GLU A 358 -15.48 9.43 -9.81
N ASP A 359 -16.36 10.36 -9.40
CA ASP A 359 -16.71 11.56 -10.17
C ASP A 359 -15.48 12.44 -10.48
N ALA A 360 -14.44 12.35 -9.64
CA ALA A 360 -13.15 13.01 -9.83
C ALA A 360 -12.11 12.13 -10.55
N ASP A 361 -12.54 11.09 -11.28
CA ASP A 361 -11.68 10.12 -11.98
C ASP A 361 -10.81 9.30 -11.01
N GLY A 362 -11.23 9.13 -9.76
CA GLY A 362 -10.52 8.39 -8.72
C GLY A 362 -10.54 6.89 -8.96
N ARG A 363 -9.40 6.23 -8.70
CA ARG A 363 -9.26 4.76 -8.78
C ARG A 363 -9.20 4.15 -7.39
N PRO A 364 -9.93 3.07 -7.09
CA PRO A 364 -9.82 2.42 -5.79
C PRO A 364 -8.49 1.69 -5.66
N CYS A 365 -7.92 1.69 -4.45
CA CYS A 365 -6.75 0.90 -4.13
C CYS A 365 -7.14 -0.58 -3.97
N TRP A 366 -6.44 -1.46 -4.69
CA TRP A 366 -6.65 -2.92 -4.75
C TRP A 366 -6.70 -3.62 -3.38
N THR A 367 -6.03 -3.08 -2.37
CA THR A 367 -5.92 -3.68 -1.04
C THR A 367 -7.12 -3.38 -0.15
N THR A 368 -8.00 -2.46 -0.53
CA THR A 368 -9.08 -1.94 0.31
C THR A 368 -10.46 -2.25 -0.25
N ARG A 369 -11.53 -1.95 0.50
CA ARG A 369 -12.91 -2.20 0.03
C ARG A 369 -13.29 -1.18 -1.05
N HIS A 370 -13.78 -1.69 -2.17
CA HIS A 370 -14.45 -0.95 -3.24
C HIS A 370 -15.57 -1.80 -3.86
N ALA A 371 -16.45 -1.18 -4.65
CA ALA A 371 -17.60 -1.83 -5.28
C ALA A 371 -17.46 -2.01 -6.80
N TRP A 372 -16.35 -1.54 -7.39
CA TRP A 372 -16.12 -1.63 -8.83
C TRP A 372 -16.02 -3.06 -9.34
N GLY A 373 -16.68 -3.32 -10.47
CA GLY A 373 -16.62 -4.54 -11.25
C GLY A 373 -15.62 -4.42 -12.42
N PRO A 374 -15.67 -5.39 -13.36
CA PRO A 374 -14.74 -5.44 -14.49
C PRO A 374 -14.81 -4.21 -15.39
N ASP A 375 -16.02 -3.70 -15.67
CA ASP A 375 -16.22 -2.63 -16.65
C ASP A 375 -15.66 -1.31 -16.12
N GLU A 376 -15.92 -0.97 -14.85
CA GLU A 376 -15.37 0.25 -14.24
C GLU A 376 -13.84 0.17 -14.15
N LEU A 377 -13.28 -0.97 -13.76
CA LEU A 377 -11.82 -1.16 -13.68
C LEU A 377 -11.16 -1.11 -15.06
N ALA A 378 -11.75 -1.73 -16.08
CA ALA A 378 -11.20 -1.72 -17.45
C ALA A 378 -11.15 -0.31 -18.04
N VAL A 379 -12.16 0.53 -17.76
CA VAL A 379 -12.18 1.93 -18.16
C VAL A 379 -11.12 2.74 -17.41
N ALA A 380 -10.96 2.49 -16.12
CA ALA A 380 -10.11 3.32 -15.27
C ALA A 380 -8.59 3.10 -15.49
N TYR A 381 -8.18 1.92 -15.97
CA TYR A 381 -6.77 1.56 -16.15
C TYR A 381 -6.38 1.47 -17.64
N PRO A 382 -5.65 2.45 -18.21
CA PRO A 382 -5.25 2.42 -19.62
C PRO A 382 -4.39 1.19 -19.99
N GLY A 383 -3.63 0.66 -19.04
CA GLY A 383 -2.79 -0.53 -19.20
C GLY A 383 -3.54 -1.86 -19.15
N TRP A 384 -4.87 -1.87 -19.05
CA TRP A 384 -5.68 -3.06 -18.82
C TRP A 384 -5.43 -4.19 -19.82
N GLU A 385 -5.59 -3.91 -21.11
CA GLU A 385 -5.44 -4.93 -22.17
C GLU A 385 -3.98 -5.37 -22.32
N ALA A 386 -3.01 -4.46 -22.12
CA ALA A 386 -1.59 -4.81 -22.10
C ALA A 386 -1.28 -5.76 -20.94
N PHE A 387 -1.84 -5.51 -19.75
CA PHE A 387 -1.69 -6.39 -18.59
C PHE A 387 -2.30 -7.78 -18.86
N ARG A 388 -3.50 -7.84 -19.44
CA ARG A 388 -4.16 -9.10 -19.80
C ARG A 388 -3.31 -9.89 -20.80
N ALA A 389 -2.72 -9.23 -21.80
CA ALA A 389 -1.82 -9.89 -22.75
C ALA A 389 -0.59 -10.52 -22.08
N VAL A 390 0.00 -9.88 -21.06
CA VAL A 390 1.09 -10.50 -20.26
C VAL A 390 0.55 -11.68 -19.45
N ARG A 391 -0.60 -11.51 -18.80
CA ARG A 391 -1.26 -12.57 -18.03
C ARG A 391 -1.57 -13.80 -18.89
N ASP A 392 -2.03 -13.63 -20.11
CA ASP A 392 -2.30 -14.72 -21.07
C ASP A 392 -1.05 -15.53 -21.39
N ARG A 393 0.11 -14.86 -21.51
CA ARG A 393 1.38 -15.53 -21.78
C ARG A 393 1.95 -16.26 -20.57
N PHE A 394 1.78 -15.69 -19.38
CA PHE A 394 2.41 -16.19 -18.15
C PHE A 394 1.53 -17.21 -17.43
N ASP A 395 0.22 -17.03 -17.48
CA ASP A 395 -0.77 -17.90 -16.83
C ASP A 395 -1.96 -18.18 -17.77
N PRO A 396 -1.74 -18.93 -18.87
CA PRO A 396 -2.77 -19.19 -19.88
C PRO A 396 -3.98 -19.96 -19.35
N ASP A 397 -3.81 -20.72 -18.27
CA ASP A 397 -4.88 -21.53 -17.65
C ASP A 397 -5.50 -20.85 -16.41
N ARG A 398 -5.19 -19.56 -16.17
CA ARG A 398 -5.67 -18.73 -15.05
C ARG A 398 -5.56 -19.37 -13.68
N ARG A 399 -4.43 -20.01 -13.39
CA ARG A 399 -4.18 -20.61 -12.09
C ARG A 399 -4.09 -19.55 -11.00
N PHE A 400 -3.53 -18.38 -11.28
CA PHE A 400 -3.33 -17.31 -10.31
C PHE A 400 -4.54 -16.39 -10.19
N THR A 401 -5.70 -16.95 -9.92
CA THR A 401 -6.95 -16.20 -9.80
C THR A 401 -7.68 -16.51 -8.50
N ASP A 402 -8.49 -15.55 -8.08
CA ASP A 402 -9.51 -15.69 -7.03
C ASP A 402 -10.87 -15.28 -7.61
N PRO A 403 -12.00 -15.45 -6.90
CA PRO A 403 -13.31 -15.06 -7.42
C PRO A 403 -13.36 -13.60 -7.88
N HIS A 404 -12.65 -12.70 -7.20
CA HIS A 404 -12.59 -11.30 -7.57
C HIS A 404 -11.75 -11.09 -8.84
N LEU A 405 -10.50 -11.58 -8.88
CA LEU A 405 -9.65 -11.50 -10.07
C LEU A 405 -10.28 -12.19 -11.29
N ALA A 406 -11.03 -13.27 -11.10
CA ALA A 406 -11.76 -13.94 -12.17
C ALA A 406 -12.91 -13.07 -12.69
N ALA A 407 -13.61 -12.36 -11.80
CA ALA A 407 -14.67 -11.43 -12.18
C ALA A 407 -14.11 -10.19 -12.89
N VAL A 408 -12.95 -9.67 -12.45
CA VAL A 408 -12.40 -8.42 -12.99
C VAL A 408 -11.50 -8.65 -14.21
N LEU A 409 -10.53 -9.56 -14.15
CA LEU A 409 -9.55 -9.78 -15.23
C LEU A 409 -9.94 -10.94 -16.18
N GLY A 410 -11.04 -11.63 -15.90
CA GLY A 410 -11.51 -12.79 -16.65
C GLY A 410 -10.86 -14.12 -16.22
N ARG A 411 -11.51 -15.21 -16.66
CA ARG A 411 -10.99 -16.58 -16.63
C ARG A 411 -10.24 -16.97 -17.90
#